data_AF-A0A2V6WRY8-F1
#
_entry.id   AF-A0A2V6WRY8-F1
#
_cell.length_a   1.000
_cell.length_b   1.000
_cell.length_c   1.000
_cell.angle_alpha   90.00
_cell.angle_beta   90.00
_cell.angle_gamma   90.00
#
_symmetry.space_group_name_H-M   'P 1'
#
loop_
_entity.id
_entity.type
_entity.pdbx_description
1 polymer ?
#
loop_
_entity_poly.entity_id
_entity_poly.type
_entity_poly.pdbx_seq_one_letter_code
_entity_poly.pdbx_strand_id
1 'polypeptide(L)'
;MTPRWSVHPDTTPPAPVVALAEQIERDGGRALALYQDPVGEHWQIFCLLPMPIVDATPYQRDLSPTHVKRLTEVVKKVDRFVDPIVAMSPKSGVYWTP
;
A
#
# COMPACT_ATOMS: atom_id res chain seq x y z
N MET A 1 -20.27 -11.45 7.43
CA MET A 1 -19.94 -10.01 7.57
C MET A 1 -19.70 -9.48 6.17
N THR A 2 -20.37 -8.41 5.77
CA THR A 2 -20.11 -7.78 4.47
C THR A 2 -18.69 -7.21 4.48
N PRO A 3 -17.85 -7.48 3.47
CA PRO A 3 -16.54 -6.86 3.37
C PRO A 3 -16.68 -5.33 3.38
N ARG A 4 -15.81 -4.64 4.12
CA ARG A 4 -15.86 -3.18 4.28
C ARG A 4 -15.17 -2.42 3.13
N TRP A 5 -14.65 -3.13 2.14
CA TRP A 5 -13.95 -2.56 0.99
C TRP A 5 -14.84 -2.54 -0.25
N SER A 6 -14.64 -1.55 -1.11
CA SER A 6 -15.22 -1.54 -2.46
C SER A 6 -14.44 -2.44 -3.41
N VAL A 7 -15.06 -2.81 -4.51
CA VAL A 7 -14.44 -3.58 -5.59
C VAL A 7 -14.69 -2.82 -6.89
N HIS A 8 -13.65 -2.66 -7.73
CA HIS A 8 -13.81 -2.09 -9.06
C HIS A 8 -12.88 -2.80 -10.07
N PRO A 9 -13.38 -3.23 -11.24
CA PRO A 9 -14.79 -3.19 -11.67
C PRO A 9 -15.68 -4.09 -10.79
N ASP A 10 -17.00 -3.99 -10.92
CA ASP A 10 -17.99 -4.77 -10.14
C ASP A 10 -17.99 -6.27 -10.53
N THR A 11 -16.85 -6.93 -10.35
CA THR A 11 -16.58 -8.33 -10.66
C THR A 11 -16.06 -9.03 -9.41
N THR A 12 -16.02 -10.36 -9.43
CA THR A 12 -15.48 -11.13 -8.29
C THR A 12 -13.95 -11.05 -8.30
N PRO A 13 -13.29 -10.50 -7.26
CA PRO A 13 -11.84 -10.48 -7.20
C PRO A 13 -11.26 -11.90 -7.09
N PRO A 14 -10.06 -12.14 -7.61
CA PRO A 14 -9.34 -13.39 -7.38
C PRO A 14 -9.15 -13.67 -5.89
N ALA A 15 -9.23 -14.94 -5.49
CA ALA A 15 -9.07 -15.36 -4.10
C ALA A 15 -7.79 -14.84 -3.41
N PRO A 16 -6.61 -14.77 -4.07
CA PRO A 16 -5.41 -14.19 -3.47
C PRO A 16 -5.55 -12.70 -3.09
N VAL A 17 -6.33 -11.94 -3.86
CA VAL A 17 -6.58 -10.50 -3.59
C VAL A 17 -7.46 -10.35 -2.36
N VAL A 18 -8.50 -11.18 -2.24
CA VAL A 18 -9.36 -11.23 -1.05
C VAL A 18 -8.55 -11.64 0.19
N ALA A 19 -7.72 -12.67 0.06
CA ALA A 19 -6.88 -13.15 1.15
C ALA A 19 -5.89 -12.07 1.64
N LEU A 20 -5.32 -11.28 0.73
CA LEU A 20 -4.47 -10.15 1.07
C LEU A 20 -5.25 -9.02 1.76
N ALA A 21 -6.46 -8.69 1.30
CA ALA A 21 -7.31 -7.69 1.94
C ALA A 21 -7.66 -8.08 3.39
N GLU A 22 -7.99 -9.35 3.62
CA GLU A 22 -8.23 -9.87 4.96
C GLU A 22 -6.96 -9.90 5.81
N GLN A 23 -5.80 -10.20 5.21
CA GLN A 23 -4.52 -10.16 5.89
C GLN A 23 -4.19 -8.75 6.38
N ILE A 24 -4.41 -7.73 5.52
CA ILE A 24 -4.24 -6.33 5.88
C ILE A 24 -5.08 -5.96 7.11
N GLU A 25 -6.35 -6.36 7.15
CA GLU A 25 -7.22 -6.10 8.31
C GLU A 25 -6.76 -6.88 9.56
N ARG A 26 -6.29 -8.13 9.41
CA ARG A 26 -5.71 -8.93 10.52
C ARG A 26 -4.45 -8.29 11.10
N ASP A 27 -3.64 -7.65 10.27
CA ASP A 27 -2.40 -6.97 10.67
C ASP A 27 -2.65 -5.57 11.26
N GLY A 28 -3.92 -5.20 11.48
CA GLY A 28 -4.30 -3.90 12.05
C GLY A 28 -4.38 -2.77 11.04
N GLY A 29 -4.26 -3.08 9.74
CA GLY A 29 -4.52 -2.16 8.65
C GLY A 29 -6.01 -2.05 8.30
N ARG A 30 -6.28 -1.36 7.19
CA ARG A 30 -7.62 -1.23 6.63
C ARG A 30 -7.58 -1.34 5.11
N ALA A 31 -8.25 -2.32 4.54
CA ALA A 31 -8.51 -2.37 3.10
C ALA A 31 -9.65 -1.39 2.76
N LEU A 32 -9.43 -0.54 1.76
CA LEU A 32 -10.38 0.47 1.31
C LEU A 32 -11.06 0.04 0.01
N ALA A 33 -10.27 -0.41 -0.97
CA ALA A 33 -10.77 -0.82 -2.27
C ALA A 33 -9.87 -1.89 -2.90
N LEU A 34 -10.48 -2.87 -3.54
CA LEU A 34 -9.83 -3.83 -4.44
C LEU A 34 -10.05 -3.33 -5.86
N TYR A 35 -8.97 -2.95 -6.53
CA TYR A 35 -9.01 -2.30 -7.82
C TYR A 35 -8.25 -3.12 -8.85
N GLN A 36 -8.90 -3.42 -9.96
CA GLN A 36 -8.25 -3.94 -11.15
C GLN A 36 -7.82 -2.75 -12.02
N ASP A 37 -6.52 -2.60 -12.20
CA ASP A 37 -5.95 -1.58 -13.08
C ASP A 37 -6.46 -1.75 -14.53
N PRO A 38 -6.93 -0.68 -15.20
CA PRO A 38 -7.58 -0.77 -16.51
C PRO A 38 -6.59 -0.95 -17.68
N VAL A 39 -5.28 -0.86 -17.43
CA VAL A 39 -4.25 -0.94 -18.47
C VAL A 39 -3.68 -2.35 -18.54
N GLY A 40 -3.21 -2.89 -17.41
CA GLY A 40 -2.60 -4.21 -17.28
C GLY A 40 -3.52 -5.27 -16.69
N GLU A 41 -4.75 -4.90 -16.28
CA GLU A 41 -5.74 -5.80 -15.67
C GLU A 41 -5.24 -6.47 -14.37
N HIS A 42 -4.20 -5.90 -13.75
CA HIS A 42 -3.64 -6.37 -12.49
C HIS A 42 -4.45 -5.86 -11.31
N TRP A 43 -4.61 -6.73 -10.31
CA TRP A 43 -5.32 -6.37 -9.08
C TRP A 43 -4.37 -5.75 -8.06
N GLN A 44 -4.82 -4.65 -7.45
CA GLN A 44 -4.14 -3.94 -6.37
C GLN A 44 -5.14 -3.54 -5.27
N ILE A 45 -4.63 -3.24 -4.08
CA ILE A 45 -5.46 -2.87 -2.93
C ILE A 45 -5.07 -1.46 -2.49
N PHE A 46 -6.04 -0.55 -2.48
CA PHE A 46 -5.92 0.69 -1.73
C PHE A 46 -6.17 0.40 -0.26
N CYS A 47 -5.20 0.71 0.59
CA CYS A 47 -5.26 0.38 2.01
C CYS A 47 -4.55 1.41 2.89
N LEU A 48 -4.85 1.34 4.19
CA LEU A 48 -4.09 1.97 5.25
C LEU A 48 -3.29 0.87 5.95
N LEU A 49 -1.97 1.01 6.02
CA LEU A 49 -1.08 0.08 6.72
C LEU A 49 -0.50 0.77 7.96
N PRO A 50 -0.37 0.06 9.10
CA PRO A 50 0.42 0.55 10.23
C PRO A 50 1.87 0.74 9.80
N MET A 51 2.42 1.94 10.00
CA MET A 51 3.84 2.23 9.69
C MET A 51 4.83 1.20 10.30
N PRO A 52 4.64 0.69 11.54
CA PRO A 52 5.61 -0.24 12.14
C PRO A 52 5.74 -1.61 11.45
N ILE A 53 4.84 -1.96 10.53
CA ILE A 53 4.87 -3.24 9.81
C ILE A 53 5.28 -3.10 8.34
N VAL A 54 5.69 -1.88 7.94
CA VAL A 54 6.14 -1.57 6.59
C VAL A 54 7.63 -1.29 6.63
N ASP A 55 8.39 -2.11 5.91
CA ASP A 55 9.85 -2.00 5.82
C ASP A 55 10.30 -1.51 4.44
N ALA A 56 11.55 -1.06 4.34
CA ALA A 56 12.22 -0.87 3.06
C ALA A 56 12.36 -2.21 2.32
N THR A 57 12.28 -2.19 0.99
CA THR A 57 12.64 -3.37 0.19
C THR A 57 14.08 -3.81 0.49
N PRO A 58 14.35 -5.13 0.55
CA PRO A 58 15.73 -5.60 0.54
C PRO A 58 16.45 -5.02 -0.68
N TYR A 59 17.66 -4.52 -0.49
CA TYR A 59 18.49 -3.89 -1.54
C TYR A 59 18.09 -2.48 -1.99
N GLN A 60 17.20 -1.78 -1.27
CA GLN A 60 16.96 -0.36 -1.51
C GLN A 60 18.27 0.43 -1.31
N ARG A 61 18.62 1.31 -2.27
CA ARG A 61 19.77 2.20 -2.11
C ARG A 61 19.40 3.30 -1.13
N ASP A 62 20.31 3.57 -0.20
CA ASP A 62 20.15 4.71 0.71
C ASP A 62 20.00 6.02 -0.10
N LEU A 63 19.00 6.80 0.29
CA LEU A 63 18.85 8.16 -0.21
C LEU A 63 19.98 9.03 0.35
N SER A 64 20.51 9.94 -0.46
CA SER A 64 21.48 10.91 0.05
C SER A 64 20.84 11.76 1.17
N PRO A 65 21.59 12.12 2.23
CA PRO A 65 21.07 12.96 3.32
C PRO A 65 20.48 14.29 2.81
N THR A 66 21.06 14.87 1.77
CA THR A 66 20.59 16.09 1.12
C THR A 66 19.20 15.92 0.49
N HIS A 67 18.94 14.76 -0.12
CA HIS A 67 17.64 14.47 -0.73
C HIS A 67 16.54 14.32 0.33
N VAL A 68 16.82 13.57 1.41
CA VAL A 68 15.90 13.39 2.53
C VAL A 68 15.53 14.74 3.18
N LYS A 69 16.53 15.60 3.39
CA LYS A 69 16.30 16.94 3.96
C LYS A 69 15.35 17.77 3.10
N ARG A 70 15.61 17.85 1.79
CA ARG A 70 14.77 18.61 0.85
C ARG A 70 13.34 18.08 0.81
N LEU A 71 13.16 16.76 0.77
CA LEU A 71 11.83 16.15 0.77
C LEU A 71 11.07 16.50 2.06
N THR A 72 11.75 16.40 3.21
CA THR A 72 11.16 16.74 4.53
C THR A 72 10.72 18.20 4.60
N GLU A 73 11.53 19.13 4.08
CA GLU A 73 11.21 20.56 4.06
C GLU A 73 9.97 20.86 3.19
N VAL A 74 9.86 20.20 2.03
CA VAL A 74 8.70 20.36 1.13
C VAL A 74 7.44 19.80 1.77
N VAL A 75 7.49 18.59 2.35
CA VAL A 75 6.33 17.98 3.04
C VAL A 75 5.84 18.88 4.18
N LYS A 76 6.75 19.44 4.98
CA LYS A 76 6.40 20.40 6.05
C LYS A 76 5.77 21.68 5.51
N LYS A 77 6.24 22.18 4.36
CA LYS A 77 5.69 23.38 3.73
C LYS A 77 4.28 23.16 3.18
N VAL A 78 4.02 21.98 2.62
CA VAL A 78 2.72 21.60 2.04
C VAL A 78 1.72 21.15 3.12
N ASP A 79 2.22 20.77 4.30
CA ASP A 79 1.45 20.23 5.43
C ASP A 79 0.58 19.03 5.04
N ARG A 80 1.08 18.23 4.09
CA ARG A 80 0.39 17.03 3.61
C ARG A 80 1.39 16.02 3.05
N PHE A 81 1.14 14.76 3.34
CA PHE A 81 1.74 13.65 2.61
C PHE A 81 0.84 13.38 1.40
N VAL A 82 1.28 13.82 0.21
CA VAL A 82 0.37 13.93 -0.95
C VAL A 82 0.31 12.64 -1.77
N ASP A 83 1.34 11.81 -1.68
CA ASP A 83 1.48 10.65 -2.55
C ASP A 83 1.16 9.36 -1.78
N PRO A 84 0.28 8.48 -2.31
CA PRO A 84 0.15 7.14 -1.78
C PRO A 84 1.48 6.40 -1.96
N ILE A 85 1.94 5.73 -0.89
CA ILE A 85 3.15 4.92 -0.93
C ILE A 85 2.81 3.60 -1.63
N VAL A 86 3.67 3.16 -2.55
CA VAL A 86 3.55 1.84 -3.16
C VAL A 86 4.09 0.81 -2.19
N ALA A 87 3.26 -0.17 -1.83
CA ALA A 87 3.67 -1.30 -0.99
C ALA A 87 3.57 -2.61 -1.77
N MET A 88 4.59 -3.44 -1.64
CA MET A 88 4.64 -4.80 -2.16
C MET A 88 4.44 -5.79 -1.01
N SER A 89 3.62 -6.82 -1.22
CA SER A 89 3.40 -7.89 -0.24
C SER A 89 3.93 -9.23 -0.76
N PRO A 90 5.24 -9.49 -0.68
CA PRO A 90 5.86 -10.70 -1.24
C PRO A 90 5.42 -11.99 -0.55
N LYS A 91 5.00 -11.91 0.70
CA LYS A 91 4.45 -13.01 1.51
C LYS A 91 3.44 -12.43 2.50
N SER A 92 2.52 -13.27 2.96
CA SER A 92 1.48 -12.87 3.93
C SER A 92 2.08 -12.17 5.15
N GLY A 93 1.58 -10.98 5.48
CA GLY A 93 2.03 -10.20 6.63
C GLY A 93 3.36 -9.47 6.47
N VAL A 94 3.92 -9.41 5.25
CA VAL A 94 5.12 -8.61 4.96
C VAL A 94 4.78 -7.55 3.95
N TYR A 95 5.13 -6.31 4.27
CA TYR A 95 4.86 -5.15 3.44
C TYR A 95 6.15 -4.37 3.24
N TRP A 96 6.53 -4.16 1.97
CA TRP A 96 7.73 -3.43 1.62
C TRP A 96 7.42 -2.20 0.78
N THR A 97 8.02 -1.06 1.11
CA THR A 97 8.07 0.10 0.21
C THR A 97 9.41 0.13 -0.53
N PRO A 98 9.40 0.34 -1.86
CA PRO A 98 10.61 0.54 -2.65
C PRO A 98 11.26 1.91 -2.42
#